data_AF-M0QRD7-F1
#
_entry.id   AF-M0QRD7-F1
#
_cell.length_a   1.000
_cell.length_b   1.000
_cell.length_c   1.000
_cell.angle_alpha   90.00
_cell.angle_beta   90.00
_cell.angle_gamma   90.00
#
_symmetry.space_group_name_H-M   'P 1'
#
loop_
_entity.id
_entity.type
_entity.pdbx_description
1 polymer ?
#
loop_
_entity_poly.entity_id
_entity_poly.type
_entity_poly.pdbx_seq_one_letter_code
_entity_poly.pdbx_strand_id
1 'polypeptide(L)'
;MALFARDRGCTAPDCDQPAMHSEAHHLTDWAEGGRTDINALGVACPKHNSAAGPRRDQWTTRLDRTTGRVTWTPPATTQPINGPPRPRVNNRHHPDRALAQARPPG
;
A
#
# COMPACT_ATOMS: atom_id res chain seq x y z
N MET A 1 16.57 -3.55 -3.67
CA MET A 1 16.66 -3.85 -2.22
C MET A 1 15.98 -2.81 -1.32
N ALA A 2 16.10 -1.50 -1.60
CA ALA A 2 15.54 -0.46 -0.72
C ALA A 2 14.01 -0.52 -0.51
N LEU A 3 13.21 -0.95 -1.49
CA LEU A 3 11.76 -1.14 -1.35
C LEU A 3 11.41 -2.18 -0.27
N PHE A 4 12.02 -3.36 -0.33
CA PHE A 4 11.77 -4.43 0.63
C PHE A 4 12.24 -4.07 2.04
N ALA A 5 13.28 -3.23 2.18
CA ALA A 5 13.70 -2.69 3.48
C ALA A 5 12.69 -1.67 4.04
N ARG A 6 12.13 -0.80 3.19
CA ARG A 6 11.12 0.19 3.57
C ARG A 6 9.79 -0.48 3.95
N ASP A 7 9.32 -1.43 3.15
CA ASP A 7 7.97 -1.98 3.22
C ASP A 7 7.88 -3.28 4.02
N ARG A 8 8.99 -4.04 4.13
CA ARG A 8 9.17 -5.27 4.94
C ARG A 8 8.21 -6.44 4.62
N GLY A 9 7.21 -6.24 3.77
CA GLY A 9 6.24 -7.22 3.30
C GLY A 9 5.19 -6.56 2.42
N CYS A 10 4.11 -7.29 2.15
CA CYS A 10 3.00 -6.76 1.35
C CYS A 10 2.40 -5.53 2.03
N THR A 11 2.32 -4.41 1.33
CA THR A 11 1.80 -3.15 1.89
C THR A 11 0.28 -3.06 1.94
N ALA A 12 -0.43 -4.03 1.33
CA ALA A 12 -1.88 -4.07 1.32
C ALA A 12 -2.44 -4.27 2.75
N PRO A 13 -3.54 -3.60 3.11
CA PRO A 13 -4.07 -3.62 4.47
C PRO A 13 -4.30 -5.03 5.00
N ASP A 14 -3.89 -5.26 6.25
CA ASP A 14 -4.03 -6.53 7.00
C ASP A 14 -3.34 -7.76 6.41
N CYS A 15 -2.60 -7.62 5.30
CA CYS A 15 -1.83 -8.72 4.72
C CYS A 15 -0.59 -9.02 5.57
N ASP A 16 -0.25 -10.30 5.71
CA ASP A 16 0.92 -10.78 6.44
C ASP A 16 1.97 -11.46 5.54
N GLN A 17 1.77 -11.42 4.22
CA GLN A 17 2.71 -12.02 3.27
C GLN A 17 4.08 -11.32 3.35
N PRO A 18 5.16 -12.08 3.60
CA PRO A 18 6.49 -11.51 3.77
C PRO A 18 7.04 -10.97 2.45
N ALA A 19 8.07 -10.12 2.55
CA ALA A 19 8.77 -9.54 1.40
C ALA A 19 9.28 -10.60 0.41
N MET A 20 9.73 -11.76 0.91
CA MET A 20 10.22 -12.86 0.07
C MET A 20 9.16 -13.50 -0.83
N HIS A 21 7.87 -13.30 -0.53
CA HIS A 21 6.74 -13.76 -1.35
C HIS A 21 6.01 -12.58 -2.02
N SER A 22 6.72 -11.46 -2.19
CA SER A 22 6.16 -10.23 -2.72
C SER A 22 7.02 -9.66 -3.85
N GLU A 23 6.39 -8.81 -4.65
CA GLU A 23 6.93 -8.23 -5.86
C GLU A 23 7.03 -6.71 -5.70
N ALA A 24 7.85 -6.07 -6.55
CA ALA A 24 7.76 -4.64 -6.73
C ALA A 24 6.43 -4.30 -7.41
N HIS A 25 5.67 -3.39 -6.81
CA HIS A 25 4.34 -2.99 -7.23
C HIS A 25 4.36 -1.53 -7.68
N HIS A 26 3.96 -1.24 -8.92
CA HIS A 26 3.81 0.14 -9.37
C HIS A 26 2.60 0.81 -8.72
N LEU A 27 2.81 2.00 -8.15
CA LEU A 27 1.75 2.75 -7.48
C LEU A 27 0.81 3.46 -8.46
N THR A 28 1.33 3.81 -9.62
CA THR A 28 0.56 4.14 -10.81
C THR A 28 0.62 2.92 -11.72
N ASP A 29 -0.49 2.51 -12.31
CA ASP A 29 -0.55 1.28 -13.10
C ASP A 29 0.53 1.28 -14.20
N TRP A 30 1.15 0.12 -14.42
CA TRP A 30 2.18 -0.04 -15.44
C TRP A 30 1.68 0.35 -16.83
N ALA A 31 0.45 -0.04 -17.17
CA ALA A 31 -0.17 0.28 -18.46
C ALA A 31 -0.44 1.78 -18.64
N GLU A 32 -0.49 2.55 -17.55
CA GLU A 32 -0.64 4.00 -17.55
C GLU A 32 0.71 4.75 -17.53
N GLY A 33 1.83 4.03 -17.70
CA GLY A 33 3.18 4.61 -17.68
C GLY A 33 3.77 4.76 -16.28
N GLY A 34 3.37 3.89 -15.34
CA GLY A 34 3.93 3.83 -13.99
C GLY A 34 5.46 3.77 -14.00
N ARG A 35 6.10 4.67 -13.22
CA ARG A 35 7.57 4.78 -13.19
C ARG A 35 8.20 3.69 -12.33
N THR A 36 9.37 3.23 -12.73
CA THR A 36 10.20 2.28 -11.96
C THR A 36 11.21 3.04 -11.10
N ASP A 37 10.73 3.87 -10.19
CA ASP A 37 11.55 4.58 -9.20
C ASP A 37 11.06 4.30 -7.78
N ILE A 38 11.94 4.40 -6.78
CA ILE A 38 11.62 4.02 -5.39
C ILE A 38 10.42 4.79 -4.81
N ASN A 39 10.13 5.99 -5.32
CA ASN A 39 9.02 6.82 -4.88
C ASN A 39 7.72 6.55 -5.65
N ALA A 40 7.78 5.74 -6.71
CA ALA A 40 6.64 5.29 -7.52
C ALA A 40 6.36 3.79 -7.39
N LEU A 41 7.11 3.10 -6.54
CA LEU A 41 6.97 1.67 -6.26
C LEU A 41 6.62 1.41 -4.79
N GLY A 42 5.90 0.32 -4.55
CA GLY A 42 5.68 -0.34 -3.27
C GLY A 42 6.04 -1.83 -3.35
N VAL A 43 5.72 -2.56 -2.29
CA VAL A 43 5.78 -4.03 -2.26
C VAL A 43 4.36 -4.60 -2.12
N ALA A 44 4.00 -5.59 -2.94
CA ALA A 44 2.73 -6.31 -2.86
C ALA A 44 2.91 -7.80 -3.21
N CYS A 45 2.16 -8.69 -2.56
CA CYS A 45 2.11 -10.10 -2.97
C CYS A 45 1.31 -10.26 -4.28
N PRO A 46 1.44 -11.38 -5.01
CA PRO A 46 0.79 -11.56 -6.33
C PRO A 46 -0.73 -11.30 -6.32
N LYS A 47 -1.42 -11.73 -5.25
CA LYS A 47 -2.86 -11.47 -5.04
C LYS A 47 -3.18 -9.98 -4.99
N HIS A 48 -2.42 -9.20 -4.22
CA HIS A 48 -2.70 -7.77 -4.06
C HIS A 48 -2.15 -6.94 -5.21
N ASN A 49 -1.06 -7.38 -5.84
CA ASN A 49 -0.52 -6.73 -7.03
C ASN A 49 -1.56 -6.74 -8.16
N SER A 50 -2.21 -7.90 -8.40
CA SER A 50 -3.28 -8.05 -9.42
C SER A 50 -4.61 -7.38 -9.04
N ALA A 51 -4.86 -7.15 -7.74
CA ALA A 51 -6.07 -6.48 -7.26
C ALA A 51 -6.01 -4.95 -7.36
N ALA A 52 -4.82 -4.38 -7.63
CA ALA A 52 -4.63 -2.95 -7.82
C ALA A 52 -4.74 -2.56 -9.31
N GLY A 53 -5.17 -1.34 -9.58
CA GLY A 53 -5.27 -0.79 -10.93
C GLY A 53 -6.30 0.34 -11.04
N PRO A 54 -6.50 0.90 -12.24
CA PRO A 54 -7.32 2.09 -12.45
C PRO A 54 -8.82 1.81 -12.52
N ARG A 55 -9.24 0.53 -12.56
CA ARG A 55 -10.66 0.18 -12.69
C ARG A 55 -11.42 0.43 -11.39
N ARG A 56 -12.73 0.69 -11.52
CA ARG A 56 -13.60 1.01 -10.37
C ARG A 56 -13.72 -0.10 -9.33
N ASP A 57 -13.48 -1.34 -9.73
CA ASP A 57 -13.49 -2.54 -8.91
C ASP A 57 -12.12 -2.90 -8.31
N GLN A 58 -11.09 -2.09 -8.58
CA GLN A 58 -9.72 -2.31 -8.12
C GLN A 58 -9.29 -1.33 -7.02
N TRP A 59 -8.28 -1.74 -6.27
CA TRP A 59 -7.60 -0.87 -5.31
C TRP A 59 -6.71 0.14 -6.04
N THR A 60 -6.60 1.35 -5.49
CA THR A 60 -5.60 2.34 -5.95
C THR A 60 -4.58 2.59 -4.85
N THR A 61 -3.32 2.79 -5.23
CA THR A 61 -2.22 2.92 -4.29
C THR A 61 -1.49 4.25 -4.45
N ARG A 62 -0.89 4.74 -3.37
CA ARG A 62 -0.10 5.98 -3.36
C ARG A 62 0.95 5.93 -2.28
N LEU A 63 2.13 6.51 -2.51
CA LEU A 63 3.12 6.75 -1.47
C LEU A 63 2.77 8.06 -0.75
N ASP A 64 2.49 7.96 0.55
CA ASP A 64 2.50 9.10 1.45
C ASP A 64 3.95 9.48 1.72
N ARG A 65 4.37 10.65 1.20
CA ARG A 65 5.75 11.13 1.32
C ARG A 65 6.09 11.64 2.72
N THR A 66 5.09 11.96 3.54
CA THR A 66 5.29 12.40 4.92
C THR A 66 5.59 11.20 5.80
N THR A 67 4.83 10.11 5.64
CA THR A 67 4.98 8.91 6.47
C THR A 67 5.87 7.82 5.84
N GLY A 68 6.19 7.95 4.55
CA GLY A 68 6.94 6.97 3.77
C GLY A 68 6.17 5.67 3.54
N ARG A 69 4.84 5.71 3.57
CA ARG A 69 3.98 4.51 3.55
C ARG A 69 3.11 4.45 2.32
N VAL A 70 2.90 3.24 1.81
CA VAL A 70 1.94 3.01 0.75
C VAL A 70 0.53 2.98 1.35
N THR A 71 -0.31 3.91 0.89
CA THR A 71 -1.74 3.96 1.19
C THR A 71 -2.51 3.25 0.10
N TRP A 72 -3.49 2.44 0.49
CA TRP A 72 -4.38 1.66 -0.36
C TRP A 72 -5.80 2.18 -0.22
N THR A 73 -6.34 2.75 -1.28
CA THR A 73 -7.74 3.19 -1.35
C THR A 73 -8.60 2.06 -1.90
N PRO A 74 -9.68 1.67 -1.21
CA PRO A 74 -10.54 0.56 -1.64
C PRO A 74 -11.24 0.84 -2.98
N PRO A 75 -11.69 -0.21 -3.69
CA PRO A 75 -12.46 -0.06 -4.92
C PRO A 75 -13.63 0.89 -4.76
N ALA A 76 -13.85 1.75 -5.76
CA ALA A 76 -14.99 2.69 -5.78
C ALA A 76 -16.34 1.98 -5.62
N THR A 77 -16.44 0.71 -6.02
CA THR A 77 -17.62 -0.15 -5.82
C THR A 77 -17.88 -0.52 -4.36
N THR A 78 -16.88 -0.41 -3.48
CA THR A 78 -16.96 -0.72 -2.05
C THR A 78 -16.95 0.54 -1.16
N GLN A 79 -16.86 1.71 -1.78
CA GLN A 79 -16.79 3.00 -1.10
C GLN A 79 -18.18 3.60 -0.86
N PRO A 80 -18.35 4.45 0.17
CA PRO A 80 -19.60 5.19 0.35
C PRO A 80 -19.91 6.10 -0.86
N ILE A 81 -21.16 6.10 -1.32
CA ILE A 81 -21.59 6.82 -2.54
C ILE A 81 -21.31 8.34 -2.44
N ASN A 82 -21.43 8.91 -1.24
CA ASN A 82 -21.25 10.36 -0.98
C ASN A 82 -20.17 10.63 0.09
N GLY A 83 -19.30 9.66 0.37
CA GLY A 83 -18.24 9.82 1.36
C GLY A 83 -16.88 9.99 0.72
N PRO A 84 -15.92 10.66 1.40
CA PRO A 84 -14.55 10.68 0.92
C PRO A 84 -13.98 9.26 0.91
N PRO A 85 -13.07 8.95 -0.03
CA PRO A 85 -12.28 7.74 0.02
C PRO A 85 -11.57 7.59 1.36
N ARG A 86 -11.44 6.35 1.83
CA ARG A 86 -10.75 6.03 3.08
C ARG A 86 -9.51 5.20 2.79
N PRO A 87 -8.36 5.86 2.52
CA PRO A 87 -7.10 5.16 2.36
C PRO A 87 -6.73 4.38 3.61
N ARG A 88 -6.23 3.17 3.40
CA ARG A 88 -5.78 2.24 4.43
C ARG A 88 -4.31 1.92 4.23
N VAL A 89 -3.74 1.28 5.22
CA VAL A 89 -2.29 1.11 5.38
C VAL A 89 -2.06 -0.16 6.14
N ASN A 90 -0.96 -0.86 5.84
CA ASN A 90 -0.60 -2.08 6.56
C ASN A 90 0.38 -1.79 7.71
N ASN A 91 0.06 -2.29 8.89
CA ASN A 91 0.92 -2.22 10.07
C ASN A 91 1.56 -3.57 10.42
N ARG A 92 1.15 -4.69 9.80
CA ARG A 92 1.61 -6.06 10.13
C ARG A 92 3.13 -6.23 10.05
N HIS A 93 3.76 -5.55 9.09
CA HIS A 93 5.21 -5.60 8.89
C HIS A 93 5.98 -4.46 9.59
N HIS A 94 5.28 -3.62 10.36
CA HIS A 94 5.83 -2.46 11.08
C HIS A 94 5.33 -2.40 12.54
N PRO A 95 5.57 -3.43 13.37
CA PRO A 95 5.11 -3.44 14.75
C PRO A 95 5.64 -2.26 15.57
N ASP A 96 6.86 -1.79 15.27
CA ASP A 96 7.46 -0.60 15.88
C ASP A 96 6.57 0.66 15.73
N ARG A 97 5.93 0.83 14.58
CA ARG A 97 5.06 1.98 14.29
C ARG A 97 3.68 1.83 14.92
N ALA A 98 3.15 0.61 15.00
CA ALA A 98 1.89 0.34 15.66
C ALA A 98 1.99 0.64 17.16
N LEU A 99 3.10 0.24 17.79
CA LEU A 99 3.40 0.55 19.19
C LEU A 99 3.55 2.06 19.43
N ALA A 100 4.24 2.78 18.55
CA ALA A 100 4.39 4.22 18.67
C ALA A 100 3.04 4.97 18.61
N GLN A 101 2.09 4.52 17.79
CA GLN A 101 0.74 5.11 17.68
C GLN A 101 -0.15 4.79 18.89
N ALA A 102 0.12 3.69 19.60
CA ALA A 102 -0.65 3.28 20.78
C ALA A 102 -0.18 3.99 22.07
N ARG A 103 0.97 4.69 22.05
CA ARG A 103 1.49 5.43 23.20
C ARG A 103 0.76 6.78 23.33
N PRO A 104 0.13 7.12 24.47
CA PRO A 104 -0.53 8.40 24.63
C PRO A 104 0.48 9.56 24.55
N PRO A 105 0.08 10.76 24.08
CA PRO A 105 0.93 11.94 24.18
C PRO A 105 1.19 12.23 25.67
N GLY A 106 2.46 12.47 26.00
CA GLY A 106 2.90 12.78 27.37
C GLY A 106 2.57 14.22 27.77
#